data_AF-A0A1H7NTH4-F1
#
_entry.id   AF-A0A1H7NTH4-F1
#
_cell.length_a   1.000
_cell.length_b   1.000
_cell.length_c   1.000
_cell.angle_alpha   90.00
_cell.angle_beta   90.00
_cell.angle_gamma   90.00
#
_symmetry.space_group_name_H-M   'P 1'
#
loop_
_entity.id
_entity.type
_entity.pdbx_description
1 polymer ?
#
loop_
_entity_poly.entity_id
_entity_poly.type
_entity_poly.pdbx_seq_one_letter_code
_entity_poly.pdbx_strand_id
1 'polypeptide(L)'
;MKKNFILILVVVLIAILSFTWLRWGPNSWEVQISGTTGDGREIQYRLETVYPGTSKTLIFRNEDAGFFPPYFKFDSANLQALASRIEEQCPEVPVTINGYGWRISFLNMFPNATSIDAPKHCTQASTRSPGSSPDVPLPETTD
;
A
#
# COMPACT_ATOMS: atom_id res chain seq x y z
N MET A 1 22.06 -30.13 33.08
CA MET A 1 21.25 -30.43 31.89
C MET A 1 20.27 -29.31 31.52
N LYS A 2 19.44 -28.80 32.45
CA LYS A 2 18.46 -27.71 32.16
C LYS A 2 19.07 -26.41 31.59
N LYS A 3 20.23 -25.95 32.09
CA LYS A 3 20.87 -24.69 31.65
C LYS A 3 21.31 -24.71 30.18
N ASN A 4 21.88 -25.81 29.70
CA ASN A 4 22.29 -25.96 28.29
C ASN A 4 21.06 -26.09 27.37
N PHE A 5 20.01 -26.76 27.85
CA PHE A 5 18.73 -26.86 27.12
C PHE A 5 18.05 -25.49 27.00
N ILE A 6 18.02 -24.69 28.07
CA ILE A 6 17.50 -23.31 28.05
C ILE A 6 18.31 -22.44 27.08
N LEU A 7 19.65 -22.57 27.08
CA LEU A 7 20.51 -21.81 26.16
C LEU A 7 20.19 -22.14 24.69
N ILE A 8 20.04 -23.42 24.36
CA ILE A 8 19.66 -23.86 23.00
C ILE A 8 18.29 -23.30 22.61
N LEU A 9 17.30 -23.38 23.51
CA LEU A 9 15.96 -22.82 23.28
C LEU A 9 16.00 -21.31 23.00
N VAL A 10 16.79 -20.56 23.77
CA VAL A 10 16.95 -19.11 23.58
C VAL A 10 17.60 -18.80 22.23
N VAL A 11 18.65 -19.53 21.85
CA VAL A 11 19.30 -19.34 20.54
C VAL A 11 18.33 -19.66 19.39
N VAL A 12 17.57 -20.75 19.50
CA VAL A 12 16.56 -21.11 18.51
C VAL A 12 15.47 -20.03 18.42
N LEU A 13 14.99 -19.52 19.55
CA LEU A 13 13.98 -18.46 19.58
C LEU A 13 14.50 -17.15 18.95
N ILE A 14 15.74 -16.76 19.24
CA ILE A 14 16.39 -15.60 18.61
C ILE A 14 16.53 -15.82 17.09
N ALA A 15 16.93 -17.02 16.67
CA ALA A 15 17.04 -17.36 15.25
C ALA A 15 15.68 -17.29 14.54
N ILE A 16 14.61 -17.79 15.16
CA ILE A 16 13.24 -17.70 14.63
C ILE A 16 12.78 -16.25 14.55
N LEU A 17 12.98 -15.44 15.59
CA LEU A 17 12.62 -14.02 15.58
C LEU A 17 13.40 -13.25 14.51
N SER A 18 14.70 -13.49 14.39
CA SER A 18 15.56 -12.86 13.38
C SER A 18 15.13 -13.24 11.97
N PHE A 19 14.83 -14.52 11.73
CA PHE A 19 14.33 -14.99 10.44
C PHE A 19 12.96 -14.38 10.10
N THR A 20 12.06 -14.30 11.08
CA THR A 20 10.73 -13.71 10.91
C THR A 20 10.85 -12.22 10.58
N TRP A 21 11.73 -11.49 11.26
CA TRP A 21 12.00 -10.08 10.97
C TRP A 21 12.68 -9.88 9.61
N LEU A 22 13.62 -10.74 9.21
CA LEU A 22 14.19 -10.67 7.86
C LEU A 22 13.12 -10.92 6.79
N ARG A 23 12.19 -11.84 7.08
CA ARG A 23 11.18 -12.31 6.14
C ARG A 23 9.98 -11.36 5.98
N TRP A 24 9.59 -10.70 7.05
CA TRP A 24 8.39 -9.85 7.15
C TRP A 24 8.67 -8.50 7.83
N GLY A 25 9.93 -8.09 7.87
CA GLY A 25 10.32 -6.79 8.40
C GLY A 25 9.73 -5.65 7.58
N PRO A 26 9.68 -4.46 8.18
CA PRO A 26 9.25 -3.25 7.49
C PRO A 26 10.19 -2.93 6.33
N ASN A 27 9.63 -2.47 5.23
CA ASN A 27 10.35 -2.08 4.03
C ASN A 27 9.65 -0.87 3.39
N SER A 28 10.39 -0.16 2.55
CA SER A 28 9.88 0.99 1.80
C SER A 28 10.29 0.86 0.34
N TRP A 29 9.36 1.20 -0.55
CA TRP A 29 9.55 1.14 -2.00
C TRP A 29 9.20 2.48 -2.60
N GLU A 30 10.11 3.02 -3.39
CA GLU A 30 9.85 4.21 -4.20
C GLU A 30 9.29 3.76 -5.56
N VAL A 31 8.02 4.05 -5.80
CA VAL A 31 7.25 3.56 -6.94
C VAL A 31 6.23 4.60 -7.42
N GLN A 32 5.82 4.52 -8.68
CA GLN A 32 4.68 5.27 -9.21
C GLN A 32 3.43 4.38 -9.15
N ILE A 33 2.29 4.95 -8.76
CA ILE A 33 1.01 4.24 -8.75
C ILE A 33 0.43 4.28 -10.15
N SER A 34 0.22 3.09 -10.73
CA SER A 34 -0.30 2.94 -12.10
C SER A 34 -1.73 2.43 -12.15
N GLY A 35 -2.29 2.03 -11.01
CA GLY A 35 -3.62 1.45 -10.95
C GLY A 35 -4.00 1.00 -9.55
N THR A 36 -5.31 0.89 -9.33
CA THR A 36 -5.87 0.23 -8.16
C THR A 36 -6.99 -0.73 -8.56
N THR A 37 -7.14 -1.84 -7.85
CA THR A 37 -8.21 -2.82 -8.11
C THR A 37 -8.61 -3.50 -6.82
N GLY A 38 -9.87 -3.91 -6.67
CA GLY A 38 -10.36 -4.58 -5.48
C GLY A 38 -11.62 -3.92 -4.94
N ASP A 39 -12.54 -4.75 -4.44
CA ASP A 39 -13.80 -4.33 -3.82
C ASP A 39 -13.87 -4.69 -2.32
N GLY A 40 -12.81 -5.32 -1.79
CA GLY A 40 -12.71 -5.76 -0.41
C GLY A 40 -13.62 -6.95 -0.05
N ARG A 41 -14.41 -7.48 -0.99
CA ARG A 41 -15.33 -8.60 -0.76
C ARG A 41 -14.92 -9.82 -1.55
N GLU A 42 -14.87 -9.71 -2.87
CA GLU A 42 -14.46 -10.78 -3.78
C GLU A 42 -13.00 -10.58 -4.22
N ILE A 43 -12.61 -9.33 -4.48
CA ILE A 43 -11.27 -8.98 -4.90
C ILE A 43 -10.61 -8.15 -3.81
N GLN A 44 -9.50 -8.67 -3.30
CA GLN A 44 -8.66 -7.96 -2.31
C GLN A 44 -8.16 -6.63 -2.85
N TYR A 45 -7.95 -5.67 -1.95
CA TYR A 45 -7.38 -4.37 -2.29
C TYR A 45 -5.97 -4.53 -2.87
N ARG A 46 -5.79 -4.10 -4.12
CA ARG A 46 -4.55 -4.14 -4.88
C ARG A 46 -4.09 -2.75 -5.25
N LEU A 47 -2.80 -2.52 -5.02
CA LEU A 47 -2.08 -1.36 -5.51
C LEU A 47 -1.14 -1.84 -6.62
N GLU A 48 -1.34 -1.32 -7.82
CA GLU A 48 -0.50 -1.60 -8.97
C GLU A 48 0.51 -0.48 -9.10
N THR A 49 1.79 -0.84 -9.11
CA THR A 49 2.86 0.14 -9.13
C THR A 49 3.97 -0.25 -10.08
N VAL A 50 4.70 0.76 -10.53
CA VAL A 50 5.86 0.62 -11.40
C VAL A 50 7.05 1.35 -10.80
N TYR A 51 8.23 0.76 -10.86
CA TYR A 51 9.44 1.44 -10.41
C TYR A 51 9.77 2.58 -11.40
N PRO A 52 10.14 3.78 -10.92
CA PRO A 52 10.43 4.92 -11.80
C PRO A 52 11.58 4.60 -12.76
N GLY A 53 11.44 5.01 -14.03
CA GLY A 53 12.48 4.82 -15.05
C GLY A 53 12.68 3.36 -15.50
N THR A 54 11.76 2.45 -15.17
CA THR A 54 11.81 1.06 -15.63
C THR A 54 10.41 0.51 -15.94
N SER A 55 10.33 -0.69 -16.50
CA SER A 55 9.09 -1.43 -16.75
C SER A 55 8.78 -2.48 -15.67
N LYS A 56 9.56 -2.50 -14.58
CA LYS A 56 9.36 -3.44 -13.48
C LYS A 56 8.17 -3.02 -12.64
N THR A 57 7.19 -3.91 -12.52
CA THR A 57 6.02 -3.68 -11.68
C THR A 57 6.18 -4.31 -10.29
N LEU A 58 5.58 -3.67 -9.31
CA LEU A 58 5.41 -4.18 -7.96
C LEU A 58 3.93 -4.09 -7.61
N ILE A 59 3.34 -5.24 -7.26
CA ILE A 59 1.93 -5.31 -6.90
C ILE A 59 1.85 -5.55 -5.40
N PHE A 60 1.14 -4.69 -4.70
CA PHE A 60 0.77 -4.90 -3.31
C PHE A 60 -0.63 -5.50 -3.28
N ARG A 61 -0.81 -6.53 -2.44
CA ARG A 61 -2.13 -7.08 -2.15
C ARG A 61 -2.34 -6.99 -0.66
N ASN A 62 -3.18 -6.06 -0.27
CA ASN A 62 -3.61 -5.94 1.11
C ASN A 62 -4.73 -6.95 1.32
N GLU A 63 -4.41 -8.05 2.03
CA GLU A 63 -5.43 -8.96 2.55
C GLU A 63 -5.93 -8.43 3.89
N ASP A 64 -7.24 -8.23 4.00
CA ASP A 64 -7.88 -8.03 5.30
C ASP A 64 -7.77 -9.34 6.09
N ALA A 65 -6.78 -9.40 6.98
CA ALA A 65 -6.56 -10.59 7.79
C ALA A 65 -7.78 -10.82 8.70
N GLY A 66 -8.29 -12.05 8.66
CA GLY A 66 -9.40 -12.53 9.49
C GLY A 66 -9.05 -12.62 10.98
N PHE A 67 -9.88 -13.34 11.74
CA PHE A 67 -9.87 -13.34 13.22
C PHE A 67 -8.72 -14.12 13.91
N PHE A 68 -7.60 -14.43 13.24
CA PHE A 68 -6.43 -15.12 13.84
C PHE A 68 -5.14 -14.29 13.67
N PRO A 69 -4.26 -14.17 14.69
CA PRO A 69 -3.52 -12.93 15.00
C PRO A 69 -2.12 -12.80 14.35
N PRO A 70 -1.48 -11.59 14.29
CA PRO A 70 -1.85 -10.29 14.88
C PRO A 70 -2.02 -9.16 13.83
N TYR A 71 -2.32 -9.49 12.57
CA TYR A 71 -2.39 -8.48 11.51
C TYR A 71 -3.71 -7.73 11.61
N PHE A 72 -3.65 -6.58 12.26
CA PHE A 72 -4.78 -5.69 12.40
C PHE A 72 -5.14 -5.05 11.06
N LYS A 73 -6.45 -5.01 10.83
CA LYS A 73 -7.16 -4.27 9.80
C LYS A 73 -6.86 -2.77 9.89
N PHE A 74 -5.83 -2.29 9.21
CA PHE A 74 -5.61 -0.86 9.13
C PHE A 74 -5.68 -0.43 7.67
N ASP A 75 -6.85 0.14 7.34
CA ASP A 75 -6.97 1.13 6.29
C ASP A 75 -6.73 0.66 4.84
N SER A 76 -6.86 -0.63 4.51
CA SER A 76 -6.72 -1.13 3.13
C SER A 76 -7.59 -0.36 2.12
N ALA A 77 -8.86 -0.13 2.45
CA ALA A 77 -9.79 0.64 1.63
C ALA A 77 -9.38 2.13 1.52
N ASN A 78 -8.92 2.72 2.63
CA ASN A 78 -8.44 4.11 2.67
C ASN A 78 -7.14 4.28 1.87
N LEU A 79 -6.23 3.31 1.94
CA LEU A 79 -5.00 3.25 1.16
C LEU A 79 -5.30 3.09 -0.33
N GLN A 80 -6.27 2.25 -0.69
CA GLN A 80 -6.71 2.13 -2.07
C GLN A 80 -7.32 3.45 -2.58
N ALA A 81 -8.19 4.09 -1.80
CA ALA A 81 -8.78 5.38 -2.17
C ALA A 81 -7.71 6.48 -2.31
N LEU A 82 -6.71 6.51 -1.42
CA LEU A 82 -5.58 7.42 -1.51
C LEU A 82 -4.74 7.15 -2.77
N ALA A 83 -4.46 5.89 -3.07
CA ALA A 83 -3.73 5.48 -4.25
C ALA A 83 -4.45 5.85 -5.55
N SER A 84 -5.76 5.60 -5.63
CA SER A 84 -6.60 5.98 -6.77
C SER A 84 -6.61 7.50 -6.97
N ARG A 85 -6.66 8.29 -5.89
CA ARG A 85 -6.49 9.75 -6.00
C ARG A 85 -5.12 10.14 -6.56
N ILE A 86 -4.05 9.53 -6.05
CA ILE A 86 -2.68 9.84 -6.51
C ILE A 86 -2.51 9.48 -7.99
N GLU A 87 -3.05 8.33 -8.41
CA GLU A 87 -3.09 7.89 -9.80
C GLU A 87 -3.78 8.94 -10.69
N GLU A 88 -4.94 9.47 -10.27
CA GLU A 88 -5.68 10.47 -11.03
C GLU A 88 -5.04 11.87 -11.04
N GLN A 89 -4.51 12.32 -9.90
CA GLN A 89 -4.02 13.70 -9.73
C GLN A 89 -2.55 13.86 -10.11
N CYS A 90 -1.77 12.79 -9.93
CA CYS A 90 -0.30 12.81 -10.01
C CYS A 90 0.28 11.49 -10.56
N PRO A 91 -0.16 11.02 -11.75
CA PRO A 91 0.24 9.71 -12.28
C PRO A 91 1.76 9.55 -12.45
N GLU A 92 2.47 10.64 -12.75
CA GLU A 92 3.92 10.63 -13.01
C GLU A 92 4.78 10.82 -11.74
N VAL A 93 4.15 11.06 -10.58
CA VAL A 93 4.89 11.40 -9.36
C VAL A 93 5.29 10.12 -8.62
N PRO A 94 6.59 9.90 -8.34
CA PRO A 94 7.01 8.80 -7.48
C PRO A 94 6.55 9.03 -6.05
N VAL A 95 6.07 7.96 -5.42
CA VAL A 95 5.61 7.92 -4.02
C VAL A 95 6.36 6.84 -3.27
N THR A 96 6.46 7.00 -1.95
CA THR A 96 7.04 5.98 -1.10
C THR A 96 5.91 5.14 -0.50
N ILE A 97 5.87 3.86 -0.85
CA ILE A 97 4.98 2.90 -0.21
C ILE A 97 5.76 2.21 0.90
N ASN A 98 5.28 2.32 2.14
CA ASN A 98 5.80 1.56 3.25
C ASN A 98 4.96 0.31 3.43
N GLY A 99 5.59 -0.78 3.85
CA GLY A 99 4.89 -2.04 4.04
C GLY A 99 5.77 -3.16 4.54
N TYR A 100 5.33 -4.38 4.37
CA TYR A 100 6.07 -5.57 4.78
C TYR A 100 5.81 -6.76 3.85
N GLY A 101 6.69 -7.75 3.94
CA GLY A 101 6.61 -8.96 3.15
C GLY A 101 7.35 -8.88 1.83
N TRP A 102 7.37 -10.01 1.13
CA TRP A 102 8.18 -10.20 -0.08
C TRP A 102 7.28 -10.53 -1.27
N ARG A 103 7.69 -10.07 -2.45
CA ARG A 103 7.09 -10.47 -3.71
C ARG A 103 7.72 -11.79 -4.18
N ILE A 104 6.98 -12.88 -4.06
CA ILE A 104 7.41 -14.22 -4.51
C ILE A 104 6.37 -14.79 -5.48
N SER A 105 6.66 -14.72 -6.78
CA SER A 105 5.69 -15.06 -7.84
C SER A 105 5.24 -16.51 -7.81
N PHE A 106 6.16 -17.45 -7.58
CA PHE A 106 5.84 -18.87 -7.62
C PHE A 106 4.99 -19.34 -6.42
N LEU A 107 5.00 -18.61 -5.30
CA LEU A 107 4.16 -18.88 -4.12
C LEU A 107 2.90 -18.00 -4.08
N ASN A 108 2.60 -17.28 -5.16
CA ASN A 108 1.48 -16.31 -5.20
C ASN A 108 1.53 -15.31 -4.03
N MET A 109 2.74 -14.94 -3.58
CA MET A 109 2.94 -14.09 -2.41
C MET A 109 3.28 -12.66 -2.83
N PHE A 110 2.60 -11.72 -2.19
CA PHE A 110 2.68 -10.29 -2.46
C PHE A 110 2.95 -9.55 -1.15
N PRO A 111 3.71 -8.44 -1.21
CA PRO A 111 3.85 -7.55 -0.06
C PRO A 111 2.51 -6.88 0.28
N ASN A 112 2.38 -6.49 1.55
CA ASN A 112 1.28 -5.66 2.05
C ASN A 112 1.78 -4.22 2.20
N ALA A 113 0.99 -3.25 1.77
CA ALA A 113 1.24 -1.83 2.02
C ALA A 113 0.61 -1.40 3.35
N THR A 114 1.28 -0.53 4.09
CA THR A 114 0.79 0.03 5.37
C THR A 114 0.62 1.54 5.32
N SER A 115 1.37 2.24 4.48
CA SER A 115 1.19 3.67 4.23
C SER A 115 1.73 4.08 2.87
N ILE A 116 1.23 5.20 2.35
CA ILE A 116 1.70 5.83 1.11
C ILE A 116 2.09 7.26 1.47
N ASP A 117 3.37 7.58 1.33
CA ASP A 117 3.89 8.93 1.47
C ASP A 117 4.01 9.55 0.09
N ALA A 118 3.22 10.58 -0.15
CA ALA A 118 3.14 11.30 -1.42
C ALA A 118 3.11 12.82 -1.19
N PRO A 119 3.47 13.63 -2.20
CA PRO A 119 3.38 15.09 -2.09
C PRO A 119 1.98 15.57 -1.71
N LYS A 120 1.88 16.59 -0.86
CA LYS A 120 0.59 17.09 -0.34
C LYS A 120 -0.41 17.48 -1.41
N HIS A 121 0.05 18.00 -2.55
CA HIS A 121 -0.84 18.38 -3.65
C HIS A 121 -1.51 17.18 -4.33
N CYS A 122 -0.95 15.97 -4.19
CA CYS A 122 -1.53 14.73 -4.71
C CYS A 122 -2.51 14.08 -3.73
N THR A 123 -2.36 14.35 -2.43
CA THR A 123 -3.16 13.70 -1.37
C THR A 123 -4.29 14.57 -0.86
N GLN A 124 -4.17 15.89 -0.96
CA GLN A 124 -5.20 16.83 -0.53
C GLN A 124 -6.31 16.96 -1.57
N ALA A 125 -7.56 17.08 -1.10
CA ALA A 125 -8.64 17.50 -1.97
C ALA A 125 -8.38 18.95 -2.44
N SER A 126 -8.63 19.26 -3.71
CA SER A 126 -8.60 20.63 -4.19
C SER A 126 -9.55 21.46 -3.35
N THR A 127 -9.07 22.51 -2.69
CA THR A 127 -9.96 23.44 -2.01
C THR A 127 -10.76 24.15 -3.10
N ARG A 128 -12.07 23.87 -3.19
CA ARG A 128 -12.97 24.67 -4.02
C ARG A 128 -12.84 26.12 -3.56
N SER A 129 -12.35 27.02 -4.42
CA SER A 129 -12.33 28.45 -4.10
C SER A 129 -13.73 28.86 -3.63
N PRO A 130 -13.86 29.55 -2.47
CA PRO A 130 -15.15 30.04 -1.99
C PRO A 130 -15.66 31.06 -3.02
N GLY A 131 -16.56 30.60 -3.91
CA GLY A 131 -17.06 31.40 -5.04
C GLY A 131 -17.58 30.60 -6.23
N SER A 132 -17.24 29.32 -6.37
CA SER A 132 -17.90 28.46 -7.38
C SER A 132 -19.20 27.91 -6.83
N SER A 133 -20.28 28.68 -6.89
CA SER A 133 -21.63 28.15 -6.65
C SER A 133 -22.04 27.21 -7.81
N PRO A 134 -22.87 26.18 -7.59
CA PRO A 134 -23.35 25.29 -8.67
C PRO A 134 -24.29 25.96 -9.68
N ASP A 135 -24.74 27.19 -9.40
CA ASP A 135 -25.88 27.83 -10.10
C ASP A 135 -25.49 28.84 -11.17
N VAL A 136 -24.35 28.67 -11.86
CA VAL A 136 -24.10 29.42 -13.09
C VAL A 136 -24.39 28.49 -14.26
N PRO A 137 -25.54 28.66 -14.96
CA PRO A 137 -25.80 27.93 -16.18
C PRO A 137 -24.64 28.19 -17.16
N LEU A 138 -24.18 27.14 -17.83
CA LEU A 138 -23.24 27.27 -18.94
C LEU A 138 -23.80 28.29 -19.94
N PRO A 139 -22.98 29.19 -20.50
CA PRO A 139 -23.45 30.12 -21.52
C PRO A 139 -24.03 29.30 -22.68
N GLU A 140 -25.31 29.48 -22.94
CA GLU A 140 -26.01 28.92 -24.08
C GLU A 140 -25.29 29.43 -25.34
N THR A 141 -24.61 28.53 -26.05
CA THR A 141 -24.00 28.83 -27.34
C THR A 141 -25.14 29.06 -28.33
N THR A 142 -25.49 30.32 -28.56
CA THR A 142 -26.35 30.69 -29.68
C THR A 142 -25.52 30.67 -30.95
N ASP A 143 -25.79 29.69 -31.81
CA ASP A 143 -25.48 29.73 -33.25
C ASP A 143 -26.30 30.83 -33.95
#